data_AF-A0A3D0Y2I0-F1
#
_entry.id   AF-A0A3D0Y2I0-F1
#
_cell.length_a   1.000
_cell.length_b   1.000
_cell.length_c   1.000
_cell.angle_alpha   90.00
_cell.angle_beta   90.00
_cell.angle_gamma   90.00
#
_symmetry.space_group_name_H-M   'P 1'
#
loop_
_entity.id
_entity.type
_entity.pdbx_description
1 polymer ?
#
loop_
_entity_poly.entity_id
_entity_poly.type
_entity_poly.pdbx_seq_one_letter_code
_entity_poly.pdbx_strand_id
1 'polypeptide(L)'
;MIKRLIFDIDGTLVTGINFDKAITKTLLKYNIFSEENKQKFFDAMITYEDNYNEYEKNQYTHYFSKVLGYQFDNDFLDIHFKNLLTYAIPKVNYKLIEKIDQLSKKYELVLLSNYFENLQRDRLEHIGINKFFSEYYGEKICKPNKKVFLEAIRNK
;
A
#
# COMPACT_ATOMS: atom_id res chain seq x y z
N MET A 1 13.92 -27.70 -3.25
CA MET A 1 14.52 -26.50 -3.85
C MET A 1 13.50 -25.37 -3.81
N ILE A 2 13.87 -24.18 -3.35
CA ILE A 2 12.98 -23.02 -3.31
C ILE A 2 12.71 -22.57 -4.75
N LYS A 3 11.44 -22.32 -5.10
CA LYS A 3 11.02 -21.90 -6.44
C LYS A 3 10.41 -20.50 -6.49
N ARG A 4 9.91 -20.02 -5.35
CA ARG A 4 9.16 -18.77 -5.22
C ARG A 4 9.64 -18.00 -4.01
N LEU A 5 9.74 -16.68 -4.14
CA LEU A 5 9.99 -15.74 -3.08
C LEU A 5 8.80 -14.80 -2.94
N ILE A 6 8.32 -14.62 -1.71
CA ILE A 6 7.18 -13.78 -1.37
C ILE A 6 7.71 -12.56 -0.64
N PHE A 7 7.39 -11.37 -1.14
CA PHE A 7 7.87 -10.11 -0.57
C PHE A 7 6.73 -9.29 0.01
N ASP A 8 6.96 -8.74 1.20
CA ASP A 8 6.23 -7.56 1.64
C ASP A 8 6.72 -6.31 0.90
N ILE A 9 5.96 -5.21 0.95
CA ILE A 9 6.32 -3.96 0.28
C ILE A 9 6.81 -2.92 1.29
N ASP A 10 5.91 -2.39 2.12
CA ASP A 10 6.25 -1.33 3.05
C ASP A 10 7.16 -1.86 4.17
N GLY A 11 8.28 -1.18 4.40
CA GLY A 11 9.33 -1.64 5.32
C GLY A 11 10.26 -2.72 4.76
N THR A 12 9.99 -3.24 3.55
CA THR A 12 10.81 -4.28 2.90
C THR A 12 11.38 -3.80 1.55
N LEU A 13 10.53 -3.67 0.53
CA LEU A 13 10.94 -3.17 -0.80
C LEU A 13 10.92 -1.64 -0.85
N VAL A 14 10.02 -1.02 -0.09
CA VAL A 14 9.83 0.42 -0.02
C VAL A 14 10.03 0.90 1.41
N THR A 15 10.99 1.80 1.62
CA THR A 15 11.39 2.28 2.96
C THR A 15 11.59 3.80 2.96
N GLY A 16 11.52 4.40 4.15
CA GLY A 16 11.81 5.83 4.34
C GLY A 16 10.79 6.77 3.71
N ILE A 17 9.54 6.34 3.56
CA ILE A 17 8.46 7.15 3.00
C ILE A 17 7.92 8.10 4.05
N ASN A 18 7.74 9.36 3.66
CA ASN A 18 7.07 10.37 4.47
C ASN A 18 5.68 10.64 3.87
N PHE A 19 4.63 10.43 4.67
CA PHE A 19 3.24 10.60 4.25
C PHE A 19 2.66 11.98 4.56
N ASP A 20 3.31 12.82 5.37
CA ASP A 20 2.77 14.11 5.86
C ASP A 20 2.23 14.98 4.73
N LYS A 21 3.02 15.13 3.66
CA LYS A 21 2.65 15.99 2.55
C LYS A 21 1.45 15.43 1.77
N ALA A 22 1.38 14.12 1.56
CA ALA A 22 0.26 13.49 0.89
C ALA A 22 -1.05 13.62 1.70
N ILE A 23 -0.97 13.37 3.02
CA ILE A 23 -2.10 13.52 3.94
C ILE A 23 -2.56 14.98 3.99
N THR A 24 -1.63 15.92 4.17
CA THR A 24 -1.92 17.36 4.21
C THR A 24 -2.63 17.82 2.94
N LYS A 25 -2.16 17.40 1.76
CA LYS A 25 -2.80 17.74 0.47
C LYS A 25 -4.18 17.13 0.32
N THR A 26 -4.39 15.93 0.88
CA THR A 26 -5.71 15.29 0.89
C THR A 26 -6.68 16.09 1.78
N LEU A 27 -6.31 16.42 3.01
CA LEU A 27 -7.16 17.19 3.92
C LEU A 27 -7.46 18.60 3.43
N LEU A 28 -6.47 19.28 2.81
CA LEU A 28 -6.66 20.60 2.21
C LEU A 28 -7.67 20.57 1.06
N LYS A 29 -7.71 19.50 0.26
CA LYS A 29 -8.67 19.34 -0.85
C LYS A 29 -10.12 19.33 -0.36
N TYR A 30 -10.35 18.84 0.86
CA TYR A 30 -11.67 18.79 1.50
C TYR A 30 -11.94 19.96 2.46
N ASN A 31 -11.03 20.93 2.55
CA ASN A 31 -11.12 22.08 3.47
C ASN A 31 -11.27 21.68 4.96
N ILE A 32 -10.70 20.55 5.36
CA ILE A 32 -10.74 20.04 6.75
C ILE A 32 -9.34 19.92 7.37
N PHE A 33 -8.35 20.60 6.80
CA PHE A 33 -6.99 20.55 7.33
C PHE A 33 -6.91 21.21 8.72
N SER A 34 -6.42 20.43 9.68
CA SER A 34 -5.89 20.87 10.98
C SER A 34 -4.80 19.87 11.38
N GLU A 35 -3.89 20.25 12.28
CA GLU A 35 -2.89 19.30 12.80
C GLU A 35 -3.56 18.11 13.51
N GLU A 36 -4.69 18.35 14.19
CA GLU A 36 -5.51 17.29 14.80
C GLU A 36 -6.05 16.32 13.74
N ASN A 37 -6.64 16.82 12.65
CA ASN A 37 -7.16 15.97 11.58
C ASN A 37 -6.04 15.28 10.81
N LYS A 38 -4.86 15.89 10.67
CA LYS A 38 -3.69 15.23 10.12
C LYS A 38 -3.27 14.04 10.97
N GLN A 39 -3.21 14.22 12.29
CA GLN A 39 -2.90 13.13 13.21
C GLN A 39 -3.95 12.02 13.16
N LYS A 40 -5.26 12.36 13.23
CA LYS A 40 -6.36 11.40 13.09
C LYS A 40 -6.30 10.61 11.77
N PHE A 41 -5.97 11.28 10.66
CA PHE A 41 -5.80 10.62 9.37
C PHE A 41 -4.66 9.61 9.41
N PHE A 42 -3.51 10.00 9.96
CA PHE A 42 -2.37 9.11 10.10
C PHE A 42 -2.68 7.91 11.00
N ASP A 43 -3.33 8.15 12.14
CA ASP A 43 -3.77 7.09 13.06
C ASP A 43 -4.79 6.16 12.40
N ALA A 44 -5.69 6.68 11.56
CA ALA A 44 -6.63 5.87 10.79
C ALA A 44 -5.91 4.95 9.80
N MET A 45 -4.82 5.39 9.16
CA MET A 45 -4.01 4.52 8.29
C MET A 45 -3.39 3.35 9.07
N ILE A 46 -2.97 3.57 10.32
CA ILE A 46 -2.35 2.55 11.18
C ILE A 46 -3.39 1.57 11.72
N THR A 47 -4.54 2.08 12.16
CA THR A 47 -5.55 1.33 12.93
C THR A 47 -6.65 0.71 12.06
N TYR A 48 -6.62 0.92 10.75
CA TYR A 48 -7.63 0.35 9.84
C TYR A 48 -7.71 -1.18 9.97
N GLU A 49 -6.56 -1.86 10.01
CA GLU A 49 -6.48 -3.33 10.09
C GLU A 49 -6.94 -3.90 11.44
N ASP A 50 -7.09 -3.07 12.48
CA ASP A 50 -7.70 -3.48 13.75
C ASP A 50 -9.21 -3.68 13.62
N ASN A 51 -9.83 -3.07 12.60
CA ASN A 51 -11.27 -3.05 12.38
C ASN A 51 -11.73 -3.86 11.17
N TYR A 52 -10.84 -4.03 10.18
CA TYR A 52 -11.15 -4.68 8.90
C TYR A 52 -10.05 -5.66 8.51
N ASN A 53 -10.43 -6.73 7.82
CA ASN A 53 -9.54 -7.81 7.40
C ASN A 53 -9.28 -7.84 5.89
N GLU A 54 -9.72 -6.81 5.17
CA GLU A 54 -9.56 -6.59 3.75
C GLU A 54 -9.49 -5.08 3.48
N TYR A 55 -8.92 -4.69 2.35
CA TYR A 55 -8.91 -3.32 1.85
C TYR A 55 -9.98 -3.15 0.78
N GLU A 56 -11.17 -2.80 1.23
CA GLU A 56 -12.31 -2.48 0.37
C GLU A 56 -12.57 -0.97 0.39
N LYS A 57 -12.85 -0.39 -0.79
CA LYS A 57 -12.93 1.06 -0.97
C LYS A 57 -13.98 1.72 -0.08
N ASN A 58 -15.19 1.16 -0.02
CA ASN A 58 -16.28 1.74 0.77
C ASN A 58 -16.01 1.64 2.28
N GLN A 59 -15.48 0.50 2.74
CA GLN A 59 -15.08 0.31 4.14
C GLN A 59 -13.99 1.31 4.54
N TYR A 60 -12.97 1.49 3.70
CA TYR A 60 -11.89 2.44 3.94
C TYR A 60 -12.42 3.88 4.01
N THR A 61 -13.20 4.31 3.01
CA THR A 61 -13.82 5.65 3.00
C THR A 61 -14.73 5.88 4.20
N HIS A 62 -15.54 4.87 4.58
CA HIS A 62 -16.41 4.94 5.74
C HIS A 62 -15.63 5.05 7.05
N TYR A 63 -14.56 4.26 7.21
CA TYR A 63 -13.70 4.32 8.39
C TYR A 63 -13.07 5.69 8.56
N PHE A 64 -12.48 6.24 7.49
CA PHE A 64 -11.91 7.58 7.50
C PHE A 64 -12.96 8.65 7.79
N SER A 65 -14.17 8.51 7.23
CA SER A 65 -15.27 9.43 7.50
C SER A 65 -15.64 9.46 9.00
N LYS A 66 -15.71 8.28 9.62
CA LYS A 66 -16.00 8.12 11.05
C LYS A 66 -14.91 8.73 11.92
N VAL A 67 -13.64 8.44 11.64
CA VAL A 67 -12.51 8.93 12.44
C VAL A 67 -12.37 10.45 12.35
N LEU A 68 -12.57 11.03 11.17
CA LEU A 68 -12.41 12.46 10.93
C LEU A 68 -13.67 13.28 11.21
N GLY A 69 -14.81 12.63 11.45
CA GLY A 69 -16.09 13.31 11.61
C GLY A 69 -16.53 14.08 10.36
N TYR A 70 -16.15 13.59 9.19
CA TYR A 70 -16.39 14.24 7.90
C TYR A 70 -16.92 13.22 6.89
N GLN A 71 -17.97 13.55 6.15
CA GLN A 71 -18.51 12.66 5.12
C GLN A 71 -17.73 12.82 3.82
N PHE A 72 -16.88 11.86 3.50
CA PHE A 72 -16.15 11.84 2.23
C PHE A 72 -17.04 11.44 1.06
N ASP A 73 -16.74 11.99 -0.12
CA ASP A 73 -17.34 11.59 -1.39
C ASP A 73 -16.61 10.38 -2.00
N ASN A 74 -17.12 9.90 -3.14
CA ASN A 74 -16.55 8.76 -3.85
C ASN A 74 -15.14 9.02 -4.41
N ASP A 75 -14.75 10.29 -4.54
CA ASP A 75 -13.45 10.70 -5.11
C ASP A 75 -12.32 10.66 -4.07
N PHE A 76 -12.63 10.47 -2.79
CA PHE A 76 -11.68 10.50 -1.68
C PHE A 76 -10.46 9.62 -1.88
N LEU A 77 -10.68 8.35 -2.20
CA LEU A 77 -9.57 7.41 -2.39
C LEU A 77 -8.73 7.77 -3.61
N ASP A 78 -9.34 8.18 -4.70
CA ASP A 78 -8.62 8.53 -5.92
C ASP A 78 -7.76 9.80 -5.71
N ILE A 79 -8.29 10.80 -5.00
CA ILE A 79 -7.56 12.00 -4.58
C ILE A 79 -6.41 11.63 -3.64
N HIS A 80 -6.69 10.78 -2.63
CA HIS A 80 -5.69 10.38 -1.66
C HIS A 80 -4.56 9.58 -2.32
N PHE A 81 -4.89 8.61 -3.17
CA PHE A 81 -3.91 7.80 -3.90
C PHE A 81 -3.08 8.64 -4.85
N LYS A 82 -3.68 9.58 -5.57
CA LYS A 82 -2.93 10.54 -6.39
C LYS A 82 -1.93 11.33 -5.55
N ASN A 83 -2.32 11.80 -4.37
CA ASN A 83 -1.42 12.51 -3.47
C ASN A 83 -0.30 11.60 -2.95
N LEU A 84 -0.58 10.34 -2.64
CA LEU A 84 0.44 9.35 -2.27
C LEU A 84 1.43 9.12 -3.41
N LEU A 85 0.96 8.95 -4.64
CA LEU A 85 1.81 8.79 -5.83
C LEU A 85 2.58 10.06 -6.22
N THR A 86 2.18 11.23 -5.72
CA THR A 86 2.89 12.48 -6.00
C THR A 86 3.93 12.79 -4.92
N TYR A 87 3.61 12.51 -3.66
CA TYR A 87 4.37 13.02 -2.51
C TYR A 87 4.98 11.94 -1.61
N ALA A 88 4.56 10.68 -1.75
CA ALA A 88 4.97 9.55 -0.92
C ALA A 88 5.54 8.39 -1.76
N ILE A 89 6.31 8.73 -2.80
CA ILE A 89 7.01 7.77 -3.66
C ILE A 89 8.46 7.55 -3.18
N PRO A 90 8.93 6.30 -3.11
CA PRO A 90 10.33 6.02 -2.83
C PRO A 90 11.27 6.58 -3.88
N LYS A 91 12.47 6.98 -3.46
CA LYS A 91 13.55 7.25 -4.41
C LYS A 91 13.97 5.94 -5.10
N VAL A 92 14.35 6.05 -6.37
CA VAL A 92 14.93 4.93 -7.13
C VAL A 92 16.19 4.43 -6.42
N ASN A 93 16.24 3.11 -6.18
CA ASN A 93 17.38 2.43 -5.57
C ASN A 93 17.92 1.37 -6.53
N TYR A 94 18.99 1.71 -7.25
CA TYR A 94 19.59 0.80 -8.25
C TYR A 94 20.12 -0.51 -7.66
N LYS A 95 20.61 -0.51 -6.41
CA LYS A 95 21.05 -1.75 -5.74
C LYS A 95 19.87 -2.69 -5.49
N LEU A 96 18.72 -2.14 -5.12
CA LEU A 96 17.48 -2.92 -4.98
C LEU A 96 17.05 -3.49 -6.34
N ILE A 97 17.00 -2.66 -7.38
CA ILE A 97 16.61 -3.09 -8.74
C ILE A 97 17.50 -4.24 -9.21
N GLU A 98 18.83 -4.10 -9.09
CA GLU A 98 19.78 -5.14 -9.47
C GLU A 98 19.55 -6.44 -8.67
N LYS A 99 19.29 -6.32 -7.36
CA LYS A 99 19.03 -7.50 -6.52
C LYS A 99 17.74 -8.21 -6.92
N ILE A 100 16.66 -7.48 -7.20
CA ILE A 100 15.39 -8.06 -7.63
C ILE A 100 15.53 -8.72 -9.01
N ASP A 101 16.25 -8.10 -9.96
CA ASP A 101 16.55 -8.71 -11.26
C ASP A 101 17.36 -10.01 -11.15
N GLN A 102 18.35 -10.05 -10.24
CA GLN A 102 19.11 -11.27 -9.99
C GLN A 102 18.25 -12.40 -9.41
N LEU A 103 17.29 -12.07 -8.54
CA LEU A 103 16.39 -13.04 -7.93
C LEU A 103 15.33 -13.53 -8.92
N SER A 104 14.77 -12.66 -9.74
CA SER A 104 13.73 -13.00 -10.73
C SER A 104 14.21 -13.98 -11.79
N LYS A 105 15.51 -14.01 -12.08
CA LYS A 105 16.15 -15.01 -12.95
C LYS A 105 16.13 -16.44 -12.40
N LYS A 106 15.90 -16.62 -11.09
CA LYS A 106 16.00 -17.92 -10.40
C LYS A 106 14.70 -18.33 -9.71
N TYR A 107 13.90 -17.36 -9.29
CA TYR A 107 12.69 -17.56 -8.52
C TYR A 107 11.55 -16.79 -9.14
N GLU A 108 10.36 -17.34 -9.06
CA GLU A 108 9.16 -16.53 -9.21
C GLU A 108 9.08 -15.56 -8.02
N LEU A 109 8.86 -14.27 -8.28
CA LEU A 109 8.69 -13.28 -7.24
C LEU A 109 7.22 -12.86 -7.18
N VAL A 110 6.63 -12.89 -5.99
CA VAL A 110 5.25 -12.46 -5.75
C VAL A 110 5.19 -11.48 -4.58
N LEU A 111 4.15 -10.66 -4.55
CA LEU A 111 3.91 -9.68 -3.50
C LEU A 111 2.86 -10.21 -2.52
N LEU A 112 3.13 -10.07 -1.22
CA LEU A 112 2.18 -10.29 -0.15
C LEU A 112 2.25 -9.09 0.79
N SER A 113 1.47 -8.07 0.46
CA SER A 113 1.40 -6.81 1.17
C SER A 113 -0.06 -6.51 1.48
N ASN A 114 -0.31 -6.08 2.71
CA ASN A 114 -1.58 -5.43 2.99
C ASN A 114 -1.63 -4.09 2.23
N TYR A 115 -2.82 -3.50 2.12
CA TYR A 115 -3.14 -2.31 1.33
C TYR A 115 -3.58 -2.59 -0.11
N PHE A 116 -4.08 -1.55 -0.78
CA PHE A 116 -4.65 -1.61 -2.12
C PHE A 116 -3.60 -1.99 -3.18
N GLU A 117 -3.89 -3.02 -3.98
CA GLU A 117 -2.94 -3.59 -4.96
C GLU A 117 -2.48 -2.54 -5.97
N ASN A 118 -3.44 -1.81 -6.53
CA ASN A 118 -3.22 -0.87 -7.63
C ASN A 118 -2.18 0.19 -7.24
N LEU A 119 -2.39 0.80 -6.07
CA LEU A 119 -1.49 1.83 -5.55
C LEU A 119 -0.11 1.27 -5.21
N GLN A 120 -0.05 0.07 -4.62
CA GLN A 120 1.23 -0.57 -4.32
C GLN A 120 2.02 -0.87 -5.59
N ARG A 121 1.36 -1.40 -6.64
CA ARG A 121 1.98 -1.63 -7.94
C ARG A 121 2.45 -0.35 -8.59
N ASP A 122 1.65 0.71 -8.56
CA ASP A 122 2.04 2.01 -9.09
C ASP A 122 3.30 2.55 -8.41
N ARG A 123 3.44 2.38 -7.08
CA ARG A 123 4.67 2.74 -6.35
C ARG A 123 5.87 1.92 -6.82
N LEU A 124 5.69 0.62 -7.06
CA LEU A 124 6.75 -0.27 -7.55
C LEU A 124 7.12 0.01 -9.02
N GLU A 125 6.16 0.46 -9.83
CA GLU A 125 6.38 0.88 -11.22
C GLU A 125 7.24 2.14 -11.27
N HIS A 126 6.97 3.12 -10.40
CA HIS A 126 7.77 4.35 -10.29
C HIS A 126 9.25 4.08 -9.99
N ILE A 127 9.58 3.00 -9.26
CA ILE A 127 10.96 2.60 -8.99
C ILE A 127 11.47 1.48 -9.91
N GLY A 128 10.68 1.09 -10.92
CA GLY A 128 11.09 0.19 -11.99
C GLY A 128 11.21 -1.29 -11.62
N ILE A 129 10.58 -1.74 -10.52
CA ILE A 129 10.66 -3.15 -10.08
C ILE A 129 9.36 -3.95 -10.21
N ASN A 130 8.21 -3.29 -10.44
CA ASN A 130 6.91 -3.97 -10.55
C ASN A 130 6.90 -5.10 -11.59
N LYS A 131 7.57 -4.89 -12.74
CA LYS A 131 7.71 -5.88 -13.83
C LYS A 131 8.29 -7.24 -13.44
N PHE A 132 8.94 -7.35 -12.27
CA PHE A 132 9.52 -8.61 -11.79
C PHE A 132 8.55 -9.46 -10.96
N PHE A 133 7.38 -8.91 -10.59
CA PHE A 133 6.43 -9.57 -9.69
C PHE A 133 5.18 -10.04 -10.44
N SER A 134 4.90 -11.35 -10.40
CA SER A 134 3.80 -11.97 -11.16
C SER A 134 2.43 -11.74 -10.52
N GLU A 135 2.35 -11.71 -9.18
CA GLU A 135 1.09 -11.74 -8.43
C GLU A 135 1.15 -10.84 -7.20
N TYR A 136 -0.03 -10.45 -6.71
CA TYR A 136 -0.21 -9.68 -5.48
C TYR A 136 -1.28 -10.33 -4.60
N TYR A 137 -0.99 -10.35 -3.30
CA TYR A 137 -1.85 -10.89 -2.26
C TYR A 137 -1.88 -9.91 -1.09
N GLY A 138 -2.99 -9.85 -0.35
CA GLY A 138 -3.12 -9.04 0.88
C GLY A 138 -4.15 -7.91 0.85
N GLU A 139 -4.70 -7.57 -0.33
CA GLU A 139 -5.83 -6.63 -0.44
C GLU A 139 -7.14 -7.28 0.01
N LYS A 140 -7.50 -8.44 -0.57
CA LYS A 140 -8.77 -9.13 -0.28
C LYS A 140 -8.80 -9.85 1.07
N ILE A 141 -7.64 -10.24 1.59
CA ILE A 141 -7.48 -10.87 2.89
C ILE A 141 -6.14 -10.42 3.45
N CYS A 142 -6.16 -9.65 4.53
CA CYS A 142 -4.95 -9.11 5.14
C CYS A 142 -4.16 -10.15 5.94
N LYS A 143 -2.83 -9.97 5.99
CA LYS A 143 -1.99 -10.53 7.04
C LYS A 143 -2.53 -10.10 8.42
N PRO A 144 -2.42 -10.93 9.48
CA PRO A 144 -1.73 -12.22 9.54
C PRO A 144 -2.63 -13.43 9.23
N ASN A 145 -3.74 -13.27 8.51
CA ASN A 145 -4.65 -14.38 8.23
C ASN A 145 -3.96 -15.52 7.46
N LYS A 146 -3.95 -16.74 8.02
CA LYS A 146 -3.30 -17.91 7.39
C LYS A 146 -3.69 -18.12 5.92
N LYS A 147 -4.93 -17.80 5.53
CA LYS A 147 -5.43 -18.00 4.16
C LYS A 147 -4.59 -17.24 3.13
N VAL A 148 -4.21 -15.98 3.40
CA VAL A 148 -3.44 -15.19 2.42
C VAL A 148 -2.05 -15.79 2.16
N PHE A 149 -1.41 -16.34 3.19
CA PHE A 149 -0.14 -17.05 3.04
C PHE A 149 -0.30 -18.34 2.24
N LEU A 150 -1.38 -19.10 2.49
CA LEU A 150 -1.69 -20.31 1.74
C LEU A 150 -1.97 -20.02 0.26
N GLU A 151 -2.55 -18.86 -0.05
CA GLU A 151 -2.75 -18.41 -1.44
C GLU A 151 -1.42 -18.05 -2.09
N ALA A 152 -0.60 -17.24 -1.43
CA ALA A 152 0.68 -16.77 -1.98
C ALA A 152 1.71 -17.89 -2.25
N ILE A 153 1.62 -19.04 -1.55
CA ILE A 153 2.51 -20.19 -1.80
C ILE A 153 2.03 -21.11 -2.93
N ARG A 154 0.81 -20.95 -3.46
CA ARG A 154 0.29 -21.82 -4.51
C ARG A 154 0.98 -21.53 -5.84
N ASN A 155 1.88 -22.43 -6.25
CA ASN A 155 2.46 -22.38 -7.59
C ASN A 155 1.34 -22.54 -8.63
N LYS A 156 1.31 -21.65 -9.62
CA LYS A 156 0.57 -21.89 -10.86
C LYS A 156 1.37 -22.81 -11.78
#